data_AF-A0A967EJL0-F1
#
_entry.id   AF-A0A967EJL0-F1
#
_cell.length_a   1.000
_cell.length_b   1.000
_cell.length_c   1.000
_cell.angle_alpha   90.00
_cell.angle_beta   90.00
_cell.angle_gamma   90.00
#
_symmetry.space_group_name_H-M   'P 1'
#
loop_
_entity.id
_entity.type
_entity.pdbx_description
1 polymer ?
#
loop_
_entity_poly.entity_id
_entity_poly.type
_entity_poly.pdbx_seq_one_letter_code
_entity_poly.pdbx_strand_id
1 'polypeptide(L)'
;MAHKTDIEIAREASKKPIMEIGEGLGIPSAHLLPYGHDKAKVSQEFINSVQGNANGKLVLVTAINPTPAGEGKTTTTVGLGDGLNAIGKKAMICIREASLGPNFGMKGGAAGGGHAQVVPMEEMNLHFTGDFHAITSAHSLLSAMIDNHIYWGNEQEIDVRRVVWRRVVDMNDRALRQITASLGGVANGFPREAGFDITVASEVMAILCLAKNLKDLEERLGAMIVAYRRDRTPVYCRDIKAEGAMTVLLKDAMQPNLVQTLENNPAFVHGGPFANIAHGCNSVMATTTALKLADFVVTEAGFGADLGAEKFMNIKCRKAGLAPSVVVCVATVRAMKMNGGVAKADLGAENVEAVKAGCPNLGRHIENLKSFGVPVVVAI
;
A
#
# COMPACT_ATOMS: atom_id res chain seq x y z
N MET A 1 24.35 1.17 -25.59
CA MET A 1 23.03 0.59 -25.93
C MET A 1 21.98 1.62 -25.54
N ALA A 2 21.04 1.96 -26.41
CA ALA A 2 19.92 2.81 -26.03
C ALA A 2 18.95 1.96 -25.20
N HIS A 3 18.88 2.20 -23.89
CA HIS A 3 17.91 1.54 -23.03
C HIS A 3 16.58 2.27 -23.17
N LYS A 4 15.50 1.54 -23.48
CA LYS A 4 14.14 2.08 -23.43
C LYS A 4 13.82 2.51 -22.00
N THR A 5 13.09 3.59 -21.87
CA THR A 5 12.53 4.04 -20.60
C THR A 5 11.44 3.07 -20.13
N ASP A 6 11.17 3.03 -18.81
CA ASP A 6 10.15 2.13 -18.25
C ASP A 6 8.78 2.34 -18.89
N ILE A 7 8.43 3.60 -19.21
CA ILE A 7 7.15 3.94 -19.84
C ILE A 7 7.07 3.49 -21.29
N GLU A 8 8.17 3.55 -22.06
CA GLU A 8 8.21 3.02 -23.42
C GLU A 8 7.99 1.50 -23.41
N ILE A 9 8.64 0.79 -22.49
CA ILE A 9 8.44 -0.66 -22.31
C ILE A 9 6.98 -0.96 -21.94
N ALA A 10 6.40 -0.20 -21.02
CA ALA A 10 5.00 -0.39 -20.59
C ALA A 10 3.98 -0.12 -21.70
N ARG A 11 4.24 0.85 -22.59
CA ARG A 11 3.36 1.19 -23.73
C ARG A 11 3.42 0.16 -24.84
N GLU A 12 4.57 -0.48 -25.04
CA GLU A 12 4.75 -1.56 -26.02
C GLU A 12 4.23 -2.93 -25.53
N ALA A 13 3.79 -3.02 -24.27
CA ALA A 13 3.30 -4.26 -23.69
C ALA A 13 2.05 -4.79 -24.43
N SER A 14 2.12 -6.03 -24.90
CA SER A 14 0.98 -6.75 -25.49
C SER A 14 0.09 -7.33 -24.40
N LYS A 15 -0.66 -6.45 -23.73
CA LYS A 15 -1.56 -6.80 -22.61
C LYS A 15 -2.70 -7.71 -23.09
N LYS A 16 -3.02 -8.74 -22.30
CA LYS A 16 -4.24 -9.52 -22.50
C LYS A 16 -5.47 -8.79 -21.94
N PRO A 17 -6.68 -9.06 -22.48
CA PRO A 17 -7.92 -8.67 -21.81
C PRO A 17 -7.95 -9.19 -20.37
N ILE A 18 -8.36 -8.34 -19.43
CA ILE A 18 -8.34 -8.70 -18.01
C ILE A 18 -9.21 -9.90 -17.66
N MET A 19 -10.25 -10.15 -18.47
CA MET A 19 -11.10 -11.33 -18.34
C MET A 19 -10.33 -12.63 -18.55
N GLU A 20 -9.38 -12.67 -19.49
CA GLU A 20 -8.53 -13.85 -19.71
C GLU A 20 -7.57 -14.09 -18.54
N ILE A 21 -7.06 -13.00 -17.94
CA ILE A 21 -6.22 -13.09 -16.73
C ILE A 21 -7.01 -13.67 -15.56
N GLY A 22 -8.26 -13.21 -15.38
CA GLY A 22 -9.16 -13.75 -14.36
C GLY A 22 -9.55 -15.21 -14.60
N GLU A 23 -9.81 -15.60 -15.84
CA GLU A 23 -10.09 -16.98 -16.21
C GLU A 23 -8.93 -17.91 -15.83
N GLY A 24 -7.68 -17.51 -16.09
CA GLY A 24 -6.49 -18.24 -15.65
C GLY A 24 -6.37 -18.41 -14.12
N LEU A 25 -7.03 -17.54 -13.36
CA LEU A 25 -7.14 -17.65 -11.90
C LEU A 25 -8.36 -18.47 -11.45
N GLY A 26 -9.29 -18.79 -12.35
CA GLY A 26 -10.57 -19.41 -12.02
C GLY A 26 -11.61 -18.41 -11.50
N ILE A 27 -11.47 -17.13 -11.84
CA ILE A 27 -12.45 -16.08 -11.51
C ILE A 27 -13.45 -15.97 -12.67
N PRO A 28 -14.73 -16.30 -12.47
CA PRO A 28 -15.75 -16.13 -13.51
C PRO A 28 -15.89 -14.66 -13.91
N SER A 29 -16.15 -14.39 -15.19
CA SER A 29 -16.27 -13.04 -15.74
C SER A 29 -17.34 -12.19 -15.03
N ALA A 30 -18.42 -12.80 -14.53
CA ALA A 30 -19.46 -12.12 -13.76
C ALA A 30 -18.96 -11.52 -12.43
N HIS A 31 -17.82 -12.01 -11.92
CA HIS A 31 -17.19 -11.53 -10.68
C HIS A 31 -16.01 -10.59 -10.92
N LEU A 32 -15.71 -10.27 -12.18
CA LEU A 32 -14.78 -9.23 -12.57
C LEU A 32 -15.57 -7.98 -12.97
N LEU A 33 -15.37 -6.90 -12.23
CA LEU A 33 -15.98 -5.59 -12.50
C LEU A 33 -14.97 -4.76 -13.31
N PRO A 34 -15.12 -4.64 -14.64
CA PRO A 34 -14.07 -4.09 -15.48
C PRO A 34 -13.96 -2.57 -15.36
N TYR A 35 -12.74 -2.06 -15.32
CA TYR A 35 -12.41 -0.65 -15.44
C TYR A 35 -11.65 -0.47 -16.77
N GLY A 36 -12.40 -0.45 -17.87
CA GLY A 36 -11.81 -0.63 -19.21
C GLY A 36 -11.53 -2.10 -19.51
N HIS A 37 -10.49 -2.39 -20.30
CA HIS A 37 -10.23 -3.73 -20.84
C HIS A 37 -9.08 -4.49 -20.15
N ASP A 38 -8.23 -3.80 -19.40
CA ASP A 38 -6.96 -4.33 -18.88
C ASP A 38 -6.83 -4.31 -17.34
N LYS A 39 -7.93 -3.98 -16.65
CA LYS A 39 -8.02 -3.98 -15.18
C LYS A 39 -9.46 -4.18 -14.71
N ALA A 40 -9.64 -4.80 -13.56
CA ALA A 40 -10.95 -5.08 -12.98
C ALA A 40 -10.89 -5.13 -11.45
N LYS A 41 -11.99 -4.81 -10.77
CA LYS A 41 -12.17 -5.18 -9.36
C LYS A 41 -12.70 -6.60 -9.26
N VAL A 42 -12.28 -7.33 -8.22
CA VAL A 42 -12.83 -8.67 -7.91
C VAL A 42 -13.99 -8.52 -6.94
N SER A 43 -15.19 -8.99 -7.34
CA SER A 43 -16.41 -8.81 -6.55
C SER A 43 -16.30 -9.43 -5.15
N GLN A 44 -16.97 -8.80 -4.17
CA GLN A 44 -16.99 -9.29 -2.79
C GLN A 44 -17.59 -10.70 -2.65
N GLU A 45 -18.57 -11.05 -3.48
CA GLU A 45 -19.19 -12.37 -3.48
C GLU A 45 -18.18 -13.48 -3.80
N PHE A 46 -17.37 -13.29 -4.85
CA PHE A 46 -16.33 -14.24 -5.20
C PHE A 46 -15.22 -14.30 -4.15
N ILE A 47 -14.81 -13.16 -3.61
CA ILE A 47 -13.84 -13.13 -2.52
C ILE A 47 -14.32 -14.01 -1.36
N ASN A 48 -15.60 -13.90 -0.99
CA ASN A 48 -16.18 -14.70 0.09
C ASN A 48 -16.24 -16.20 -0.26
N SER A 49 -16.56 -16.54 -1.51
CA SER A 49 -16.70 -17.95 -1.93
C SER A 49 -15.38 -18.73 -1.89
N VAL A 50 -14.24 -18.06 -2.10
CA VAL A 50 -12.91 -18.71 -2.09
C VAL A 50 -12.27 -18.81 -0.70
N GLN A 51 -12.86 -18.23 0.35
CA GLN A 51 -12.24 -18.24 1.69
C GLN A 51 -12.04 -19.64 2.28
N GLY A 52 -12.83 -20.63 1.83
CA GLY A 52 -12.70 -22.03 2.21
C GLY A 52 -11.53 -22.77 1.56
N ASN A 53 -10.90 -22.21 0.51
CA ASN A 53 -9.80 -22.88 -0.18
C ASN A 53 -8.55 -22.98 0.71
N ALA A 54 -7.68 -23.94 0.44
CA ALA A 54 -6.37 -24.01 1.08
C ALA A 54 -5.53 -22.78 0.68
N ASN A 55 -4.68 -22.31 1.60
CA ASN A 55 -3.74 -21.23 1.30
C ASN A 55 -2.55 -21.78 0.50
N GLY A 56 -2.14 -21.04 -0.53
CA GLY A 56 -0.82 -21.17 -1.14
C GLY A 56 0.32 -20.72 -0.22
N LYS A 57 1.53 -20.66 -0.79
CA LYS A 57 2.75 -20.23 -0.12
C LYS A 57 2.92 -18.72 -0.19
N LEU A 58 3.04 -18.08 0.96
CA LEU A 58 3.26 -16.63 1.05
C LEU A 58 4.76 -16.32 1.00
N VAL A 59 5.18 -15.50 0.04
CA VAL A 59 6.55 -15.00 -0.13
C VAL A 59 6.57 -13.51 0.19
N LEU A 60 7.38 -13.11 1.17
CA LEU A 60 7.62 -11.70 1.47
C LEU A 60 8.91 -11.22 0.81
N VAL A 61 8.83 -10.18 0.00
CA VAL A 61 9.99 -9.46 -0.53
C VAL A 61 10.23 -8.21 0.31
N THR A 62 11.45 -8.08 0.81
CA THR A 62 11.93 -6.91 1.55
C THR A 62 13.31 -6.51 1.02
N ALA A 63 13.94 -5.50 1.60
CA ALA A 63 15.25 -5.05 1.19
C ALA A 63 16.10 -4.67 2.40
N ILE A 64 17.37 -4.40 2.14
CA ILE A 64 18.24 -3.62 3.02
C ILE A 64 17.70 -2.19 3.25
N ASN A 65 18.39 -1.41 4.08
CA ASN A 65 18.05 0.00 4.24
C ASN A 65 18.12 0.74 2.89
N PRO A 66 17.10 1.55 2.54
CA PRO A 66 17.10 2.26 1.27
C PRO A 66 18.31 3.20 1.15
N THR A 67 18.95 3.17 -0.01
CA THR A 67 20.06 4.05 -0.36
C THR A 67 19.67 4.91 -1.57
N PRO A 68 20.31 6.08 -1.76
CA PRO A 68 20.13 6.87 -2.98
C PRO A 68 20.48 6.16 -4.30
N ALA A 69 21.13 4.98 -4.25
CA ALA A 69 21.43 4.17 -5.42
C ALA A 69 20.22 3.38 -5.95
N GLY A 70 19.25 3.08 -5.07
CA GLY A 70 18.10 2.24 -5.38
C GLY A 70 18.41 0.74 -5.27
N GLU A 71 17.45 0.00 -4.69
CA GLU A 71 17.59 -1.44 -4.45
C GLU A 71 16.78 -2.29 -5.43
N GLY A 72 15.74 -1.74 -6.07
CA GLY A 72 14.93 -2.49 -7.03
C GLY A 72 13.95 -3.50 -6.41
N LYS A 73 13.56 -3.31 -5.14
CA LYS A 73 12.68 -4.25 -4.42
C LYS A 73 11.43 -4.66 -5.21
N THR A 74 10.67 -3.70 -5.73
CA THR A 74 9.43 -4.01 -6.45
C THR A 74 9.69 -4.64 -7.81
N THR A 75 10.81 -4.30 -8.47
CA THR A 75 11.29 -5.02 -9.66
C THR A 75 11.53 -6.49 -9.32
N THR A 76 12.15 -6.80 -8.19
CA THR A 76 12.33 -8.18 -7.72
C THR A 76 10.99 -8.86 -7.38
N THR A 77 10.06 -8.14 -6.74
CA THR A 77 8.70 -8.65 -6.45
C THR A 77 8.00 -9.12 -7.73
N VAL A 78 8.02 -8.30 -8.78
CA VAL A 78 7.40 -8.61 -10.07
C VAL A 78 8.16 -9.72 -10.78
N GLY A 79 9.48 -9.58 -10.94
CA GLY A 79 10.30 -10.56 -11.65
C GLY A 79 10.33 -11.94 -10.99
N LEU A 80 10.20 -12.02 -9.66
CA LEU A 80 10.04 -13.31 -8.97
C LEU A 80 8.68 -13.95 -9.28
N GLY A 81 7.61 -13.17 -9.34
CA GLY A 81 6.30 -13.68 -9.76
C GLY A 81 6.30 -14.17 -11.20
N ASP A 82 6.92 -13.42 -12.11
CA ASP A 82 7.10 -13.83 -13.51
C ASP A 82 7.94 -15.12 -13.61
N GLY A 83 9.08 -15.17 -12.93
CA GLY A 83 9.96 -16.33 -12.91
C GLY A 83 9.30 -17.59 -12.34
N LEU A 84 8.44 -17.47 -11.30
CA LEU A 84 7.68 -18.58 -10.76
C LEU A 84 6.67 -19.14 -11.79
N ASN A 85 5.97 -18.27 -12.52
CA ASN A 85 5.06 -18.70 -13.58
C ASN A 85 5.82 -19.33 -14.75
N ALA A 86 7.00 -18.80 -15.12
CA ALA A 86 7.85 -19.36 -16.18
C ALA A 86 8.32 -20.79 -15.87
N ILE A 87 8.49 -21.17 -14.59
CA ILE A 87 8.80 -22.55 -14.18
C ILE A 87 7.55 -23.40 -13.89
N GLY A 88 6.37 -22.94 -14.32
CA GLY A 88 5.11 -23.69 -14.25
C GLY A 88 4.43 -23.67 -12.88
N LYS A 89 4.74 -22.72 -11.99
CA LYS A 89 4.00 -22.53 -10.72
C LYS A 89 2.92 -21.48 -10.89
N LYS A 90 1.70 -21.73 -10.40
CA LYS A 90 0.65 -20.71 -10.40
C LYS A 90 0.97 -19.64 -9.36
N ALA A 91 1.54 -18.51 -9.78
CA ALA A 91 1.97 -17.45 -8.89
C ALA A 91 1.22 -16.14 -9.13
N MET A 92 0.84 -15.46 -8.04
CA MET A 92 0.26 -14.13 -8.06
C MET A 92 1.15 -13.13 -7.35
N ILE A 93 1.18 -11.90 -7.87
CA ILE A 93 1.87 -10.77 -7.24
C ILE A 93 0.85 -9.92 -6.48
N CYS A 94 1.24 -9.37 -5.33
CA CYS A 94 0.44 -8.38 -4.64
C CYS A 94 1.34 -7.18 -4.25
N ILE A 95 1.05 -6.00 -4.79
CA ILE A 95 1.77 -4.75 -4.51
C ILE A 95 0.83 -3.63 -4.05
N ARG A 96 1.42 -2.50 -3.68
CA ARG A 96 0.70 -1.30 -3.24
C ARG A 96 0.36 -0.40 -4.44
N GLU A 97 -0.76 0.29 -4.35
CA GLU A 97 -1.06 1.42 -5.23
C GLU A 97 -0.16 2.62 -4.90
N ALA A 98 0.23 3.38 -5.91
CA ALA A 98 1.04 4.57 -5.76
C ALA A 98 0.16 5.80 -5.51
N SER A 99 0.60 6.69 -4.61
CA SER A 99 -0.02 8.01 -4.45
C SER A 99 0.10 8.84 -5.72
N LEU A 100 -0.96 9.57 -6.06
CA LEU A 100 -1.06 10.39 -7.25
C LEU A 100 -0.12 11.60 -7.17
N GLY A 101 -0.11 12.31 -6.04
CA GLY A 101 0.65 13.55 -5.86
C GLY A 101 2.14 13.48 -6.24
N PRO A 102 2.91 12.48 -5.79
CA PRO A 102 4.32 12.27 -6.15
C PRO A 102 4.61 12.21 -7.66
N ASN A 103 3.69 11.72 -8.48
CA ASN A 103 3.87 11.63 -9.93
C ASN A 103 3.96 13.01 -10.60
N PHE A 104 3.40 14.05 -9.98
CA PHE A 104 3.52 15.45 -10.43
C PHE A 104 4.68 16.21 -9.77
N GLY A 105 5.53 15.50 -9.01
CA GLY A 105 6.71 16.04 -8.34
C GLY A 105 8.00 15.45 -8.90
N MET A 106 8.69 14.62 -8.10
CA MET A 106 10.01 14.06 -8.43
C MET A 106 10.05 12.53 -8.55
N LYS A 107 8.94 11.80 -8.30
CA LYS A 107 8.92 10.33 -8.29
C LYS A 107 7.77 9.81 -9.14
N GLY A 108 8.10 9.22 -10.29
CA GLY A 108 7.18 8.40 -11.07
C GLY A 108 7.50 6.92 -10.90
N GLY A 109 6.45 6.08 -10.77
CA GLY A 109 6.51 4.62 -10.90
C GLY A 109 6.82 3.84 -9.62
N ALA A 110 5.82 3.15 -9.07
CA ALA A 110 5.97 2.21 -7.94
C ALA A 110 5.69 0.74 -8.33
N ALA A 111 5.57 0.44 -9.62
CA ALA A 111 5.06 -0.83 -10.13
C ALA A 111 6.13 -1.71 -10.78
N GLY A 112 7.38 -1.64 -10.31
CA GLY A 112 8.52 -2.34 -10.88
C GLY A 112 9.38 -1.45 -11.78
N GLY A 113 10.18 -2.05 -12.67
CA GLY A 113 11.05 -1.34 -13.60
C GLY A 113 11.69 -2.27 -14.62
N GLY A 114 12.16 -1.73 -15.75
CA GLY A 114 12.69 -2.51 -16.87
C GLY A 114 11.65 -3.46 -17.45
N HIS A 115 11.98 -4.75 -17.59
CA HIS A 115 11.06 -5.77 -18.10
C HIS A 115 10.24 -6.48 -17.01
N ALA A 116 10.38 -6.09 -15.74
CA ALA A 116 9.59 -6.60 -14.64
C ALA A 116 8.70 -5.47 -14.10
N GLN A 117 7.56 -5.24 -14.77
CA GLN A 117 6.59 -4.21 -14.42
C GLN A 117 5.16 -4.78 -14.35
N VAL A 118 4.33 -4.16 -13.51
CA VAL A 118 2.87 -4.31 -13.54
C VAL A 118 2.27 -3.22 -14.41
N VAL A 119 1.31 -3.58 -15.27
CA VAL A 119 0.67 -2.71 -16.26
C VAL A 119 -0.86 -2.78 -16.14
N PRO A 120 -1.60 -1.69 -16.47
CA PRO A 120 -1.16 -0.44 -17.11
C PRO A 120 -0.52 0.59 -16.14
N MET A 121 0.77 0.92 -16.36
CA MET A 121 1.54 1.80 -15.47
C MET A 121 0.99 3.23 -15.38
N GLU A 122 0.55 3.82 -16.49
CA GLU A 122 0.05 5.21 -16.50
C GLU A 122 -1.20 5.38 -15.65
N GLU A 123 -2.15 4.45 -15.79
CA GLU A 123 -3.40 4.49 -15.03
C GLU A 123 -3.17 4.21 -13.55
N MET A 124 -2.29 3.25 -13.23
CA MET A 124 -1.90 2.94 -11.85
C MET A 124 -1.19 4.09 -11.12
N ASN A 125 -0.54 4.99 -11.87
CA ASN A 125 0.10 6.18 -11.30
C ASN A 125 -0.85 7.39 -11.21
N LEU A 126 -2.08 7.29 -11.72
CA LEU A 126 -3.07 8.36 -11.72
C LEU A 126 -4.27 7.98 -10.86
N HIS A 127 -5.44 7.80 -11.47
CA HIS A 127 -6.70 7.56 -10.75
C HIS A 127 -6.98 6.08 -10.51
N PHE A 128 -6.29 5.21 -11.26
CA PHE A 128 -6.48 3.77 -11.28
C PHE A 128 -7.96 3.36 -11.27
N THR A 129 -8.44 2.79 -10.18
CA THR A 129 -9.85 2.38 -10.00
C THR A 129 -10.62 3.30 -9.03
N GLY A 130 -9.99 4.37 -8.55
CA GLY A 130 -10.59 5.38 -7.68
C GLY A 130 -10.47 5.10 -6.17
N ASP A 131 -9.69 4.11 -5.76
CA ASP A 131 -9.58 3.70 -4.34
C ASP A 131 -9.09 4.84 -3.45
N PHE A 132 -8.08 5.60 -3.90
CA PHE A 132 -7.55 6.72 -3.12
C PHE A 132 -8.54 7.90 -3.07
N HIS A 133 -9.39 8.06 -4.09
CA HIS A 133 -10.48 9.04 -4.07
C HIS A 133 -11.57 8.66 -3.07
N ALA A 134 -11.90 7.38 -2.98
CA ALA A 134 -12.84 6.86 -1.98
C ALA A 134 -12.31 7.07 -0.56
N ILE A 135 -11.02 6.79 -0.32
CA ILE A 135 -10.35 7.05 0.97
C ILE A 135 -10.33 8.54 1.32
N THR A 136 -10.04 9.40 0.33
CA THR A 136 -10.08 10.86 0.50
C THR A 136 -11.49 11.33 0.87
N SER A 137 -12.51 10.81 0.17
CA SER A 137 -13.92 11.13 0.42
C SER A 137 -14.36 10.69 1.82
N ALA A 138 -14.04 9.46 2.23
CA ALA A 138 -14.38 8.95 3.56
C ALA A 138 -13.70 9.76 4.68
N HIS A 139 -12.41 10.08 4.53
CA HIS A 139 -11.68 10.90 5.49
C HIS A 139 -12.23 12.34 5.56
N SER A 140 -12.57 12.91 4.41
CA SER A 140 -13.11 14.28 4.32
C SER A 140 -14.53 14.35 4.90
N LEU A 141 -15.35 13.32 4.70
CA LEU A 141 -16.66 13.20 5.33
C LEU A 141 -16.54 13.27 6.85
N LEU A 142 -15.67 12.46 7.46
CA LEU A 142 -15.45 12.50 8.91
C LEU A 142 -14.99 13.88 9.38
N SER A 143 -14.07 14.51 8.64
CA SER A 143 -13.61 15.88 8.94
C SER A 143 -14.76 16.89 8.93
N ALA A 144 -15.65 16.79 7.95
CA ALA A 144 -16.83 17.65 7.83
C ALA A 144 -17.84 17.37 8.95
N MET A 145 -18.07 16.10 9.29
CA MET A 145 -19.00 15.71 10.36
C MET A 145 -18.52 16.16 11.74
N ILE A 146 -17.22 16.13 12.03
CA ILE A 146 -16.65 16.66 13.28
C ILE A 146 -16.95 18.15 13.42
N ASP A 147 -16.63 18.95 12.41
CA ASP A 147 -16.84 20.40 12.46
C ASP A 147 -18.34 20.75 12.47
N ASN A 148 -19.18 19.99 11.75
CA ASN A 148 -20.64 20.13 11.79
C ASN A 148 -21.22 19.77 13.16
N HIS A 149 -20.71 18.73 13.82
CA HIS A 149 -21.11 18.35 15.18
C HIS A 149 -20.81 19.46 16.19
N ILE A 150 -19.62 20.07 16.07
CA ILE A 150 -19.24 21.23 16.90
C ILE A 150 -20.18 22.41 16.62
N TYR A 151 -20.51 22.66 15.35
CA TYR A 151 -21.36 23.77 14.94
C TYR A 151 -22.78 23.71 15.52
N TRP A 152 -23.44 22.55 15.48
CA TRP A 152 -24.86 22.40 15.83
C TRP A 152 -25.15 22.16 17.32
N GLY A 153 -24.16 22.20 18.19
CA GLY A 153 -24.37 22.09 19.64
C GLY A 153 -23.26 21.40 20.40
N ASN A 154 -22.32 20.75 19.70
CA ASN A 154 -21.16 20.10 20.29
C ASN A 154 -21.50 19.18 21.47
N GLU A 155 -22.54 18.33 21.33
CA GLU A 155 -23.02 17.44 22.40
C GLU A 155 -21.95 16.47 22.94
N GLN A 156 -20.88 16.26 22.17
CA GLN A 156 -19.75 15.42 22.57
C GLN A 156 -18.68 16.22 23.34
N GLU A 157 -18.92 17.50 23.61
CA GLU A 157 -18.04 18.41 24.34
C GLU A 157 -16.60 18.46 23.81
N ILE A 158 -16.45 18.39 22.48
CA ILE A 158 -15.15 18.41 21.82
C ILE A 158 -14.42 19.73 22.16
N ASP A 159 -13.18 19.62 22.64
CA ASP A 159 -12.28 20.77 22.71
C ASP A 159 -11.68 20.98 21.31
N VAL A 160 -12.02 22.11 20.66
CA VAL A 160 -11.58 22.42 19.29
C VAL A 160 -10.06 22.48 19.13
N ARG A 161 -9.31 22.66 20.23
CA ARG A 161 -7.84 22.65 20.26
C ARG A 161 -7.25 21.24 20.33
N ARG A 162 -8.10 20.23 20.53
CA ARG A 162 -7.72 18.81 20.71
C ARG A 162 -8.37 17.91 19.66
N VAL A 163 -8.78 18.46 18.53
CA VAL A 163 -9.14 17.68 17.35
C VAL A 163 -7.85 17.17 16.74
N VAL A 164 -7.59 15.87 16.86
CA VAL A 164 -6.41 15.22 16.28
C VAL A 164 -6.63 14.80 14.83
N TRP A 165 -7.90 14.67 14.43
CA TRP A 165 -8.28 14.38 13.05
C TRP A 165 -7.99 15.58 12.13
N ARG A 166 -7.02 15.40 11.25
CA ARG A 166 -6.65 16.36 10.20
C ARG A 166 -7.57 16.18 8.98
N ARG A 167 -7.25 16.82 7.86
CA ARG A 167 -7.86 16.58 6.54
C ARG A 167 -6.85 15.91 5.62
N VAL A 168 -7.28 15.43 4.45
CA VAL A 168 -6.36 14.87 3.46
C VAL A 168 -6.65 15.32 2.03
N VAL A 169 -5.59 15.33 1.22
CA VAL A 169 -5.64 15.50 -0.23
C VAL A 169 -4.49 14.73 -0.85
N ASP A 170 -4.70 14.02 -1.96
CA ASP A 170 -3.62 13.26 -2.62
C ASP A 170 -2.77 14.13 -3.55
N MET A 171 -2.27 15.24 -3.02
CA MET A 171 -1.41 16.20 -3.71
C MET A 171 -0.25 16.61 -2.82
N ASN A 172 0.90 16.90 -3.43
CA ASN A 172 2.07 17.43 -2.73
C ASN A 172 1.90 18.94 -2.44
N ASP A 173 0.94 19.30 -1.60
CA ASP A 173 0.65 20.69 -1.25
C ASP A 173 1.21 21.05 0.13
N ARG A 174 2.29 21.83 0.14
CA ARG A 174 2.91 22.29 1.40
C ARG A 174 2.13 23.40 2.09
N ALA A 175 1.30 24.16 1.36
CA ALA A 175 0.57 25.31 1.91
C ALA A 175 -0.53 24.87 2.89
N LEU A 176 -1.02 23.63 2.72
CA LEU A 176 -2.09 23.08 3.55
C LEU A 176 -1.59 22.40 4.84
N ARG A 177 -0.28 22.36 5.12
CA ARG A 177 0.27 21.67 6.30
C ARG A 177 -0.30 22.20 7.61
N GLN A 178 -0.47 23.51 7.71
CA GLN A 178 -1.06 24.22 8.85
C GLN A 178 -1.99 25.31 8.33
N ILE A 179 -3.24 25.29 8.78
CA ILE A 179 -4.27 26.25 8.38
C ILE A 179 -5.10 26.65 9.62
N THR A 180 -5.85 27.74 9.49
CA THR A 180 -6.99 28.02 10.37
C THR A 180 -8.28 27.75 9.59
N ALA A 181 -9.14 26.88 10.11
CA ALA A 181 -10.42 26.52 9.50
C ALA A 181 -11.57 27.34 10.12
N SER A 182 -12.73 27.37 9.44
CA SER A 182 -14.00 27.91 9.97
C SER A 182 -13.95 29.40 10.35
N LEU A 183 -13.32 30.23 9.51
CA LEU A 183 -13.34 31.69 9.63
C LEU A 183 -14.54 32.30 8.90
N GLY A 184 -14.84 33.59 9.16
CA GLY A 184 -15.85 34.35 8.43
C GLY A 184 -17.20 34.55 9.16
N GLY A 185 -17.21 34.41 10.48
CA GLY A 185 -18.37 34.75 11.33
C GLY A 185 -19.28 33.56 11.65
N VAL A 186 -20.42 33.85 12.29
CA VAL A 186 -21.29 32.86 12.93
C VAL A 186 -21.72 31.74 11.99
N ALA A 187 -22.04 32.04 10.73
CA ALA A 187 -22.52 31.06 9.77
C ALA A 187 -21.46 30.03 9.32
N ASN A 188 -20.17 30.27 9.59
CA ASN A 188 -19.05 29.51 9.02
C ASN A 188 -18.35 28.56 10.02
N GLY A 189 -18.84 28.50 11.27
CA GLY A 189 -18.33 27.59 12.30
C GLY A 189 -17.49 28.27 13.39
N PHE A 190 -16.75 27.44 14.12
CA PHE A 190 -15.88 27.87 15.22
C PHE A 190 -14.41 27.79 14.78
N PRO A 191 -13.66 28.91 14.77
CA PRO A 191 -12.28 28.92 14.33
C PRO A 191 -11.39 27.94 15.10
N ARG A 192 -10.55 27.18 14.38
CA ARG A 192 -9.55 26.28 14.97
C ARG A 192 -8.35 26.07 14.07
N GLU A 193 -7.23 25.68 14.68
CA GLU A 193 -6.07 25.17 13.95
C GLU A 193 -6.40 23.80 13.33
N ALA A 194 -5.93 23.59 12.10
CA ALA A 194 -6.09 22.36 11.35
C ALA A 194 -4.91 22.18 10.37
N GLY A 195 -4.99 21.16 9.53
CA GLY A 195 -4.06 20.98 8.42
C GLY A 195 -4.43 19.75 7.59
N PHE A 196 -3.69 19.57 6.52
CA PHE A 196 -3.83 18.45 5.60
C PHE A 196 -2.60 17.55 5.62
N ASP A 197 -2.86 16.26 5.47
CA ASP A 197 -1.85 15.26 5.12
C ASP A 197 -2.13 14.70 3.72
N ILE A 198 -1.16 14.00 3.15
CA ILE A 198 -1.39 13.28 1.90
C ILE A 198 -2.29 12.06 2.15
N THR A 199 -3.20 11.72 1.23
CA THR A 199 -4.24 10.69 1.46
C THR A 199 -3.68 9.35 1.95
N VAL A 200 -2.53 8.91 1.45
CA VAL A 200 -1.87 7.65 1.90
C VAL A 200 -1.38 7.66 3.35
N ALA A 201 -1.32 8.83 3.99
CA ALA A 201 -1.01 8.99 5.42
C ALA A 201 -2.23 8.82 6.32
N SER A 202 -3.44 8.83 5.75
CA SER A 202 -4.71 8.69 6.48
C SER A 202 -4.78 7.39 7.29
N GLU A 203 -5.31 7.45 8.51
CA GLU A 203 -5.65 6.24 9.27
C GLU A 203 -6.69 5.37 8.54
N VAL A 204 -7.58 5.99 7.73
CA VAL A 204 -8.51 5.27 6.85
C VAL A 204 -7.77 4.33 5.87
N MET A 205 -6.63 4.78 5.32
CA MET A 205 -5.79 3.96 4.45
C MET A 205 -5.21 2.76 5.22
N ALA A 206 -4.70 2.99 6.43
CA ALA A 206 -4.16 1.92 7.28
C ALA A 206 -5.26 0.91 7.68
N ILE A 207 -6.46 1.38 8.00
CA ILE A 207 -7.62 0.56 8.35
C ILE A 207 -8.07 -0.28 7.14
N LEU A 208 -8.24 0.33 5.96
CA LEU A 208 -8.59 -0.41 4.73
C LEU A 208 -7.57 -1.51 4.45
N CYS A 209 -6.28 -1.23 4.65
CA CYS A 209 -5.23 -2.22 4.41
C CYS A 209 -5.19 -3.34 5.46
N LEU A 210 -5.82 -3.19 6.63
CA LEU A 210 -5.84 -4.20 7.70
C LEU A 210 -7.21 -4.84 7.94
N ALA A 211 -8.25 -4.38 7.24
CA ALA A 211 -9.59 -4.91 7.33
C ALA A 211 -9.71 -6.28 6.63
N LYS A 212 -10.47 -7.18 7.24
CA LYS A 212 -10.76 -8.53 6.72
C LYS A 212 -12.04 -8.63 5.91
N ASN A 213 -12.93 -7.65 6.03
CA ASN A 213 -14.20 -7.51 5.33
C ASN A 213 -14.81 -6.15 5.71
N LEU A 214 -15.98 -5.82 5.14
CA LEU A 214 -16.66 -4.54 5.41
C LEU A 214 -17.09 -4.37 6.87
N LYS A 215 -17.43 -5.45 7.58
CA LYS A 215 -17.81 -5.36 9.00
C LYS A 215 -16.59 -4.99 9.87
N ASP A 216 -15.46 -5.68 9.67
CA ASP A 216 -14.19 -5.36 10.35
C ASP A 216 -13.70 -3.95 9.95
N LEU A 217 -13.96 -3.51 8.72
CA LEU A 217 -13.69 -2.13 8.28
C LEU A 217 -14.49 -1.12 9.12
N GLU A 218 -15.81 -1.28 9.19
CA GLU A 218 -16.72 -0.39 9.93
C GLU A 218 -16.37 -0.33 11.42
N GLU A 219 -16.14 -1.48 12.06
CA GLU A 219 -15.74 -1.56 13.47
C GLU A 219 -14.45 -0.79 13.75
N ARG A 220 -13.47 -0.87 12.84
CA ARG A 220 -12.20 -0.13 12.97
C ARG A 220 -12.36 1.35 12.74
N LEU A 221 -13.15 1.74 11.74
CA LEU A 221 -13.46 3.14 11.48
C LEU A 221 -14.12 3.75 12.70
N GLY A 222 -15.11 3.07 13.29
CA GLY A 222 -15.79 3.51 14.51
C GLY A 222 -14.88 3.60 15.74
N ALA A 223 -13.78 2.85 15.78
CA ALA A 223 -12.81 2.85 16.87
C ALA A 223 -11.73 3.94 16.77
N MET A 224 -11.64 4.68 15.67
CA MET A 224 -10.68 5.78 15.54
C MET A 224 -10.97 6.88 16.56
N ILE A 225 -9.92 7.41 17.19
CA ILE A 225 -10.00 8.59 18.05
C ILE A 225 -9.85 9.83 17.18
N VAL A 226 -10.84 10.72 17.21
CA VAL A 226 -10.88 11.89 16.31
C VAL A 226 -10.61 13.19 17.03
N ALA A 227 -10.96 13.25 18.32
CA ALA A 227 -10.75 14.41 19.18
C ALA A 227 -10.71 14.00 20.65
N TYR A 228 -10.48 14.99 21.51
CA TYR A 228 -10.61 14.84 22.95
C TYR A 228 -11.54 15.90 23.52
N ARG A 229 -12.26 15.55 24.59
CA ARG A 229 -13.03 16.49 25.40
C ARG A 229 -12.11 17.36 26.26
N ARG A 230 -12.68 18.35 26.95
CA ARG A 230 -11.93 19.23 27.88
C ARG A 230 -11.29 18.45 29.03
N ASP A 231 -11.97 17.41 29.51
CA ASP A 231 -11.47 16.49 30.54
C ASP A 231 -10.45 15.46 30.02
N ARG A 232 -10.09 15.54 28.73
CA ARG A 232 -9.16 14.65 28.00
C ARG A 232 -9.68 13.23 27.76
N THR A 233 -10.96 12.96 27.98
CA THR A 233 -11.57 11.71 27.50
C THR A 233 -11.62 11.68 25.97
N PRO A 234 -11.43 10.51 25.33
CA PRO A 234 -11.43 10.40 23.88
C PRO A 234 -12.85 10.55 23.32
N VAL A 235 -12.93 11.12 22.12
CA VAL A 235 -14.10 11.11 21.25
C VAL A 235 -13.78 10.23 20.05
N TYR A 236 -14.60 9.21 19.83
CA TYR A 236 -14.43 8.25 18.75
C TYR A 236 -15.23 8.64 17.50
N CYS A 237 -14.84 8.12 16.34
CA CYS A 237 -15.60 8.27 15.09
C CYS A 237 -17.08 7.84 15.25
N ARG A 238 -17.32 6.74 15.98
CA ARG A 238 -18.69 6.26 16.30
C ARG A 238 -19.52 7.22 17.15
N ASP A 239 -18.87 8.05 17.97
CA ASP A 239 -19.57 9.06 18.77
C ASP A 239 -20.11 10.19 17.87
N ILE A 240 -19.54 10.35 16.68
CA ILE A 240 -19.97 11.26 15.59
C ILE A 240 -20.88 10.54 14.58
N LYS A 241 -21.08 9.21 14.72
CA LYS A 241 -21.92 8.36 13.85
C LYS A 241 -21.50 8.39 12.37
N ALA A 242 -20.21 8.48 12.10
CA ALA A 242 -19.66 8.60 10.75
C ALA A 242 -19.25 7.25 10.12
N GLU A 243 -19.01 6.22 10.93
CA GLU A 243 -18.42 4.95 10.54
C GLU A 243 -19.21 4.20 9.46
N GLY A 244 -20.54 4.16 9.55
CA GLY A 244 -21.37 3.50 8.55
C GLY A 244 -21.31 4.23 7.20
N ALA A 245 -21.38 5.56 7.21
CA ALA A 245 -21.30 6.37 5.99
C ALA A 245 -19.91 6.27 5.33
N MET A 246 -18.84 6.27 6.13
CA MET A 246 -17.49 6.03 5.64
C MET A 246 -17.33 4.64 5.03
N THR A 247 -17.90 3.60 5.65
CA THR A 247 -17.88 2.22 5.12
C THR A 247 -18.56 2.13 3.75
N VAL A 248 -19.70 2.82 3.57
CA VAL A 248 -20.39 2.88 2.27
C VAL A 248 -19.51 3.52 1.19
N LEU A 249 -18.82 4.63 1.49
CA LEU A 249 -17.90 5.27 0.57
C LEU A 249 -16.73 4.36 0.16
N LEU A 250 -16.33 3.44 1.04
CA LEU A 250 -15.21 2.52 0.84
C LEU A 250 -15.64 1.15 0.30
N LYS A 251 -16.94 0.90 0.10
CA LYS A 251 -17.48 -0.42 -0.22
C LYS A 251 -16.79 -1.06 -1.43
N ASP A 252 -16.69 -0.32 -2.53
CA ASP A 252 -16.07 -0.83 -3.76
C ASP A 252 -14.54 -0.70 -3.71
N ALA A 253 -14.03 0.30 -3.00
CA ALA A 253 -12.60 0.50 -2.78
C ALA A 253 -11.96 -0.59 -1.90
N MET A 254 -12.74 -1.44 -1.24
CA MET A 254 -12.25 -2.60 -0.48
C MET A 254 -11.96 -3.80 -1.40
N GLN A 255 -12.54 -3.83 -2.61
CA GLN A 255 -12.35 -4.91 -3.55
C GLN A 255 -10.98 -4.80 -4.26
N PRO A 256 -10.11 -5.83 -4.21
CA PRO A 256 -8.80 -5.81 -4.86
C PRO A 256 -8.89 -5.58 -6.36
N ASN A 257 -7.93 -4.82 -6.89
CA ASN A 257 -7.81 -4.53 -8.32
C ASN A 257 -6.90 -5.55 -8.99
N LEU A 258 -7.45 -6.37 -9.88
CA LEU A 258 -6.73 -7.27 -10.76
C LEU A 258 -6.17 -6.49 -11.95
N VAL A 259 -4.87 -6.68 -12.18
CA VAL A 259 -4.08 -6.22 -13.32
C VAL A 259 -3.10 -7.34 -13.71
N GLN A 260 -2.10 -7.04 -14.54
CA GLN A 260 -1.16 -8.04 -15.02
C GLN A 260 0.28 -7.50 -15.13
N THR A 261 1.26 -8.40 -15.17
CA THR A 261 2.64 -8.05 -15.51
C THR A 261 2.83 -7.89 -17.01
N LEU A 262 4.01 -7.44 -17.45
CA LEU A 262 4.40 -7.41 -18.87
C LEU A 262 4.34 -8.80 -19.54
N GLU A 263 4.52 -9.86 -18.76
CA GLU A 263 4.41 -11.25 -19.21
C GLU A 263 2.98 -11.81 -19.08
N ASN A 264 2.00 -10.95 -18.77
CA ASN A 264 0.58 -11.30 -18.57
C ASN A 264 0.34 -12.23 -17.37
N ASN A 265 1.19 -12.16 -16.33
CA ASN A 265 0.97 -12.88 -15.08
C ASN A 265 0.06 -12.05 -14.15
N PRO A 266 -0.82 -12.69 -13.35
CA PRO A 266 -1.81 -11.99 -12.53
C PRO A 266 -1.19 -11.22 -11.37
N ALA A 267 -1.63 -9.97 -11.19
CA ALA A 267 -1.20 -9.12 -10.08
C ALA A 267 -2.37 -8.37 -9.43
N PHE A 268 -2.36 -8.29 -8.10
CA PHE A 268 -3.21 -7.38 -7.33
C PHE A 268 -2.45 -6.12 -6.93
N VAL A 269 -3.09 -4.97 -7.14
CA VAL A 269 -2.63 -3.66 -6.69
C VAL A 269 -3.72 -3.09 -5.79
N HIS A 270 -3.48 -3.03 -4.48
CA HIS A 270 -4.55 -2.64 -3.55
C HIS A 270 -4.04 -2.07 -2.24
N GLY A 271 -4.45 -0.83 -1.94
CA GLY A 271 -4.01 -0.09 -0.77
C GLY A 271 -2.55 0.36 -0.86
N GLY A 272 -2.18 1.36 -0.07
CA GLY A 272 -0.83 1.94 -0.11
C GLY A 272 -0.52 2.84 1.08
N PRO A 273 -0.52 2.31 2.33
CA PRO A 273 -0.20 3.10 3.50
C PRO A 273 1.28 3.43 3.54
N PHE A 274 1.62 4.52 4.23
CA PHE A 274 3.00 4.78 4.60
C PHE A 274 3.63 3.66 5.45
N ALA A 275 4.95 3.55 5.36
CA ALA A 275 5.73 2.55 6.07
C ALA A 275 6.45 3.10 7.32
N ASN A 276 6.33 4.41 7.59
CA ASN A 276 6.84 5.05 8.82
C ASN A 276 5.74 5.18 9.88
N ILE A 277 4.68 5.94 9.61
CA ILE A 277 3.54 6.14 10.52
C ILE A 277 2.50 5.01 10.46
N ALA A 278 2.59 4.15 9.45
CA ALA A 278 1.78 2.95 9.30
C ALA A 278 2.66 1.75 8.91
N HIS A 279 2.04 0.65 8.48
CA HIS A 279 2.68 -0.66 8.30
C HIS A 279 3.25 -0.92 6.90
N GLY A 280 3.01 -0.04 5.93
CA GLY A 280 3.72 -0.09 4.65
C GLY A 280 3.44 -1.29 3.74
N CYS A 281 2.32 -1.99 3.92
CA CYS A 281 1.96 -3.17 3.14
C CYS A 281 0.70 -2.89 2.30
N ASN A 282 0.50 -3.65 1.23
CA ASN A 282 -0.80 -3.69 0.57
C ASN A 282 -1.86 -4.33 1.49
N SER A 283 -3.12 -4.29 1.05
CA SER A 283 -4.22 -4.77 1.87
C SER A 283 -4.12 -6.24 2.27
N VAL A 284 -4.65 -6.57 3.45
CA VAL A 284 -4.94 -7.94 3.89
C VAL A 284 -5.86 -8.62 2.88
N MET A 285 -6.92 -7.95 2.45
CA MET A 285 -7.90 -8.48 1.49
C MET A 285 -7.27 -9.02 0.21
N ALA A 286 -6.36 -8.27 -0.42
CA ALA A 286 -5.67 -8.71 -1.63
C ALA A 286 -4.78 -9.92 -1.35
N THR A 287 -3.97 -9.87 -0.29
CA THR A 287 -3.06 -10.98 0.05
C THR A 287 -3.80 -12.26 0.40
N THR A 288 -4.85 -12.18 1.22
CA THR A 288 -5.64 -13.37 1.60
C THR A 288 -6.39 -13.92 0.41
N THR A 289 -6.96 -13.07 -0.45
CA THR A 289 -7.64 -13.52 -1.68
C THR A 289 -6.66 -14.21 -2.62
N ALA A 290 -5.49 -13.63 -2.89
CA ALA A 290 -4.49 -14.25 -3.75
C ALA A 290 -4.03 -15.62 -3.21
N LEU A 291 -3.91 -15.76 -1.88
CA LEU A 291 -3.53 -17.04 -1.25
C LEU A 291 -4.57 -18.14 -1.48
N LYS A 292 -5.84 -17.79 -1.73
CA LYS A 292 -6.90 -18.75 -2.07
C LYS A 292 -6.95 -19.11 -3.56
N LEU A 293 -6.23 -18.38 -4.41
CA LEU A 293 -6.29 -18.48 -5.87
C LEU A 293 -5.01 -19.06 -6.49
N ALA A 294 -3.87 -18.94 -5.83
CA ALA A 294 -2.56 -19.30 -6.37
C ALA A 294 -1.74 -20.18 -5.43
N ASP A 295 -0.82 -20.96 -5.99
CA ASP A 295 0.12 -21.79 -5.24
C ASP A 295 1.19 -20.94 -4.53
N PHE A 296 1.56 -19.80 -5.12
CA PHE A 296 2.52 -18.85 -4.58
C PHE A 296 1.97 -17.43 -4.65
N VAL A 297 2.15 -16.67 -3.58
CA VAL A 297 1.81 -15.24 -3.52
C VAL A 297 3.05 -14.46 -3.14
N VAL A 298 3.54 -13.66 -4.08
CA VAL A 298 4.69 -12.77 -3.88
C VAL A 298 4.19 -11.39 -3.51
N THR A 299 4.54 -10.91 -2.32
CA THR A 299 4.17 -9.57 -1.85
C THR A 299 5.34 -8.86 -1.22
N GLU A 300 5.18 -7.59 -0.85
CA GLU A 300 6.26 -6.77 -0.33
C GLU A 300 5.81 -5.82 0.78
N ALA A 301 6.79 -5.26 1.49
CA ALA A 301 6.59 -4.19 2.46
C ALA A 301 7.53 -3.00 2.18
N GLY A 302 7.06 -1.78 2.43
CA GLY A 302 7.80 -0.52 2.22
C GLY A 302 9.07 -0.38 3.08
N PHE A 303 10.03 0.45 2.65
CA PHE A 303 11.36 0.58 3.27
C PHE A 303 12.16 -0.75 3.35
N GLY A 304 13.14 -0.84 4.24
CA GLY A 304 13.95 -2.04 4.49
C GLY A 304 13.29 -3.00 5.48
N ALA A 305 13.97 -4.11 5.79
CA ALA A 305 13.43 -5.16 6.65
C ALA A 305 13.24 -4.73 8.12
N ASP A 306 14.01 -3.74 8.57
CA ASP A 306 13.92 -3.10 9.89
C ASP A 306 12.59 -2.38 10.14
N LEU A 307 11.92 -1.90 9.09
CA LEU A 307 10.62 -1.25 9.18
C LEU A 307 9.53 -2.07 8.48
N GLY A 308 9.71 -2.33 7.19
CA GLY A 308 8.68 -2.97 6.37
C GLY A 308 8.42 -4.41 6.79
N ALA A 309 9.47 -5.23 6.82
CA ALA A 309 9.32 -6.64 7.17
C ALA A 309 8.92 -6.82 8.63
N GLU A 310 9.52 -6.05 9.55
CA GLU A 310 9.11 -6.02 10.96
C GLU A 310 7.61 -5.76 11.10
N LYS A 311 7.08 -4.70 10.50
CA LYS A 311 5.65 -4.36 10.57
C LYS A 311 4.77 -5.36 9.82
N PHE A 312 5.26 -5.94 8.72
CA PHE A 312 4.58 -7.02 8.03
C PHE A 312 4.39 -8.23 8.96
N MET A 313 5.44 -8.63 9.69
CA MET A 313 5.39 -9.77 10.61
C MET A 313 4.58 -9.45 11.88
N ASN A 314 4.88 -8.32 12.54
CA ASN A 314 4.33 -8.01 13.86
C ASN A 314 2.94 -7.35 13.83
N ILE A 315 2.53 -6.74 12.70
CA ILE A 315 1.22 -6.09 12.56
C ILE A 315 0.35 -6.87 11.58
N LYS A 316 0.74 -6.95 10.29
CA LYS A 316 -0.11 -7.54 9.24
C LYS A 316 -0.32 -9.04 9.48
N CYS A 317 0.75 -9.81 9.63
CA CYS A 317 0.66 -11.26 9.87
C CYS A 317 -0.07 -11.58 11.16
N ARG A 318 0.26 -10.88 12.25
CA ARG A 318 -0.42 -11.06 13.55
C ARG A 318 -1.92 -10.79 13.47
N LYS A 319 -2.35 -9.71 12.81
CA LYS A 319 -3.78 -9.36 12.72
C LYS A 319 -4.54 -10.23 11.71
N ALA A 320 -3.89 -10.65 10.63
CA ALA A 320 -4.51 -11.41 9.55
C ALA A 320 -4.34 -12.94 9.69
N GLY A 321 -3.55 -13.42 10.65
CA GLY A 321 -3.23 -14.85 10.79
C GLY A 321 -2.39 -15.39 9.63
N LEU A 322 -1.51 -14.56 9.06
CA LEU A 322 -0.62 -14.95 7.95
C LEU A 322 0.72 -15.47 8.48
N ALA A 323 1.34 -16.38 7.74
CA ALA A 323 2.67 -16.90 8.03
C ALA A 323 3.46 -17.03 6.71
N PRO A 324 4.49 -16.19 6.48
CA PRO A 324 5.35 -16.30 5.31
C PRO A 324 6.10 -17.63 5.28
N SER A 325 6.13 -18.26 4.10
CA SER A 325 6.90 -19.48 3.84
C SER A 325 8.38 -19.19 3.57
N VAL A 326 8.69 -18.01 3.05
CA VAL A 326 10.07 -17.54 2.80
C VAL A 326 10.08 -16.01 2.70
N VAL A 327 11.22 -15.41 3.09
CA VAL A 327 11.50 -13.99 2.88
C VAL A 327 12.65 -13.83 1.88
N VAL A 328 12.46 -12.98 0.88
CA VAL A 328 13.49 -12.54 -0.06
C VAL A 328 14.01 -11.17 0.39
N CYS A 329 15.30 -11.07 0.69
CA CYS A 329 15.96 -9.83 1.06
C CYS A 329 16.78 -9.29 -0.11
N VAL A 330 16.31 -8.20 -0.71
CA VAL A 330 16.95 -7.54 -1.87
C VAL A 330 18.10 -6.65 -1.43
N ALA A 331 19.24 -6.75 -2.10
CA ALA A 331 20.42 -5.92 -1.84
C ALA A 331 21.24 -5.72 -3.12
N THR A 332 21.73 -4.52 -3.41
CA THR A 332 22.59 -4.29 -4.59
C THR A 332 24.03 -4.03 -4.20
N VAL A 333 24.99 -4.38 -5.08
CA VAL A 333 26.42 -4.07 -4.89
C VAL A 333 26.65 -2.57 -4.68
N ARG A 334 25.91 -1.72 -5.39
CA ARG A 334 25.99 -0.25 -5.25
C ARG A 334 25.51 0.21 -3.87
N ALA A 335 24.41 -0.35 -3.36
CA ALA A 335 23.93 -0.04 -2.02
C ALA A 335 24.90 -0.54 -0.93
N MET A 336 25.54 -1.70 -1.11
CA MET A 336 26.60 -2.16 -0.20
C MET A 336 27.78 -1.19 -0.19
N LYS A 337 28.25 -0.72 -1.35
CA LYS A 337 29.31 0.31 -1.42
C LYS A 337 28.93 1.59 -0.67
N MET A 338 27.67 2.05 -0.78
CA MET A 338 27.20 3.23 -0.02
C MET A 338 27.21 2.99 1.49
N ASN A 339 26.76 1.82 1.95
CA ASN A 339 26.83 1.45 3.36
C ASN A 339 28.28 1.33 3.86
N GLY A 340 29.23 1.00 2.98
CA GLY A 340 30.66 1.02 3.24
C GLY A 340 31.32 2.41 3.15
N GLY A 341 30.55 3.49 2.96
CA GLY A 341 31.05 4.87 2.98
C GLY A 341 31.30 5.51 1.61
N VAL A 342 30.98 4.85 0.50
CA VAL A 342 31.15 5.42 -0.85
C VAL A 342 30.02 6.40 -1.18
N ALA A 343 30.37 7.60 -1.65
CA ALA A 343 29.40 8.60 -2.06
C ALA A 343 28.64 8.17 -3.32
N LYS A 344 27.41 8.68 -3.50
CA LYS A 344 26.53 8.32 -4.63
C LYS A 344 27.20 8.48 -6.00
N ALA A 345 28.02 9.52 -6.15
CA ALA A 345 28.70 9.85 -7.41
C ALA A 345 29.77 8.82 -7.80
N ASP A 346 30.37 8.11 -6.82
CA ASP A 346 31.55 7.27 -7.02
C ASP A 346 31.22 5.77 -7.09
N LEU A 347 29.94 5.44 -7.31
CA LEU A 347 29.46 4.05 -7.33
C LEU A 347 29.77 3.30 -8.62
N GLY A 348 30.36 3.94 -9.63
CA GLY A 348 30.66 3.32 -10.93
C GLY A 348 31.84 2.33 -10.87
N ALA A 349 32.92 2.71 -10.20
CA ALA A 349 34.13 1.90 -10.12
C ALA A 349 33.94 0.66 -9.22
N GLU A 350 34.65 -0.42 -9.54
CA GLU A 350 34.75 -1.59 -8.67
C GLU A 350 35.41 -1.19 -7.35
N ASN A 351 34.86 -1.67 -6.23
CA ASN A 351 35.44 -1.49 -4.90
C ASN A 351 34.96 -2.61 -3.96
N VAL A 352 35.70 -3.72 -3.94
CA VAL A 352 35.35 -4.92 -3.15
C VAL A 352 35.40 -4.64 -1.66
N GLU A 353 36.35 -3.82 -1.20
CA GLU A 353 36.51 -3.51 0.22
C GLU A 353 35.34 -2.67 0.75
N ALA A 354 34.83 -1.71 -0.04
CA ALA A 354 33.61 -0.98 0.32
C ALA A 354 32.38 -1.90 0.37
N VAL A 355 32.27 -2.89 -0.52
CA VAL A 355 31.18 -3.88 -0.46
C VAL A 355 31.26 -4.67 0.84
N LYS A 356 32.43 -5.22 1.18
CA LYS A 356 32.64 -5.95 2.44
C LYS A 356 32.34 -5.08 3.66
N ALA A 357 32.74 -3.80 3.64
CA ALA A 357 32.47 -2.86 4.71
C ALA A 357 30.97 -2.52 4.86
N GLY A 358 30.18 -2.60 3.78
CA GLY A 358 28.73 -2.41 3.80
C GLY A 358 27.91 -3.67 4.12
N CYS A 359 28.47 -4.87 3.92
CA CYS A 359 27.82 -6.16 4.22
C CYS A 359 27.26 -6.31 5.64
N PRO A 360 27.80 -5.69 6.72
CA PRO A 360 27.19 -5.73 8.04
C PRO A 360 25.73 -5.25 8.04
N ASN A 361 25.34 -4.34 7.14
CA ASN A 361 23.94 -3.93 6.99
C ASN A 361 23.05 -5.12 6.56
N LEU A 362 23.43 -5.79 5.47
CA LEU A 362 22.73 -6.99 5.00
C LEU A 362 22.76 -8.13 6.03
N GLY A 363 23.92 -8.34 6.68
CA GLY A 363 24.08 -9.33 7.75
C GLY A 363 23.07 -9.14 8.87
N ARG A 364 22.90 -7.90 9.35
CA ARG A 364 21.91 -7.57 10.38
C ARG A 364 20.48 -7.85 9.92
N HIS A 365 20.13 -7.50 8.68
CA HIS A 365 18.80 -7.79 8.13
C HIS A 365 18.53 -9.30 8.04
N ILE A 366 19.51 -10.09 7.62
CA ILE A 366 19.40 -11.55 7.58
C ILE A 366 19.17 -12.13 8.98
N GLU A 367 19.93 -11.68 9.98
CA GLU A 367 19.75 -12.10 11.39
C GLU A 367 18.35 -11.75 11.90
N ASN A 368 17.90 -10.51 11.69
CA ASN A 368 16.58 -10.05 12.12
C ASN A 368 15.47 -10.88 11.46
N LEU A 369 15.55 -11.13 10.15
CA LEU A 369 14.56 -11.94 9.45
C LEU A 369 14.53 -13.38 9.93
N LYS A 370 15.70 -14.00 10.16
CA LYS A 370 15.80 -15.36 10.71
C LYS A 370 15.22 -15.45 12.12
N SER A 371 15.27 -14.38 12.91
CA SER A 371 14.69 -14.34 14.27
C SER A 371 13.17 -14.56 14.29
N PHE A 372 12.47 -14.30 13.17
CA PHE A 372 11.04 -14.62 13.00
C PHE A 372 10.78 -16.10 12.67
N GLY A 373 11.83 -16.94 12.59
CA GLY A 373 11.70 -18.37 12.30
C GLY A 373 11.35 -18.69 10.84
N VAL A 374 11.60 -17.75 9.92
CA VAL A 374 11.31 -17.91 8.49
C VAL A 374 12.58 -18.11 7.66
N PRO A 375 12.57 -18.96 6.62
CA PRO A 375 13.68 -19.06 5.68
C PRO A 375 13.96 -17.73 4.98
N VAL A 376 15.24 -17.41 4.76
CA VAL A 376 15.68 -16.15 4.12
C VAL A 376 16.55 -16.46 2.92
N VAL A 377 16.22 -15.86 1.77
CA VAL A 377 17.01 -15.89 0.53
C VAL A 377 17.41 -14.46 0.17
N VAL A 378 18.66 -14.24 -0.20
CA VAL A 378 19.13 -12.92 -0.67
C VAL A 378 19.00 -12.86 -2.20
N ALA A 379 18.46 -11.75 -2.71
CA ALA A 379 18.44 -11.44 -4.14
C ALA A 379 19.34 -10.23 -4.40
N ILE A 380 20.29 -10.37 -5.34
CA ILE A 380 21.27 -9.34 -5.67
C ILE A 380 20.90 -8.58 -6.94
#